data_AF-A4FHI6-F1
#
_entry.id   AF-A4FHI6-F1
#
_cell.length_a   1.000
_cell.length_b   1.000
_cell.length_c   1.000
_cell.angle_alpha   90.00
_cell.angle_beta   90.00
_cell.angle_gamma   90.00
#
_symmetry.space_group_name_H-M   'P 1'
#
loop_
_entity.id
_entity.type
_entity.pdbx_description
1 polymer ?
#
loop_
_entity_poly.entity_id
_entity_poly.type
_entity_poly.pdbx_seq_one_letter_code
_entity_poly.pdbx_strand_id
1 'polypeptide(L)' 'MCALTAPDVFDQDGGDGRVLLLDAAPPAGEHDAAREAAQLCPAGAITVLE' A
#
# COMPACT_ATOMS: atom_id res chain seq x y z
N MET A 1 3.47 7.65 0.00
CA MET A 1 4.49 6.82 -0.68
C MET A 1 3.99 5.43 -1.06
N CYS A 2 2.86 4.94 -0.54
CA CYS A 2 2.32 3.61 -0.85
C CYS A 2 2.34 3.18 -2.33
N ALA A 3 1.66 3.91 -3.23
CA ALA A 3 1.60 3.56 -4.66
C ALA A 3 2.95 3.64 -5.38
N LEU A 4 3.94 4.36 -4.82
CA LEU A 4 5.30 4.40 -5.35
C LEU A 4 6.14 3.23 -4.84
N THR A 5 5.91 2.82 -3.59
CA THR A 5 6.64 1.72 -2.92
C THR A 5 6.13 0.35 -3.35
N ALA A 6 4.82 0.21 -3.53
CA ALA A 6 4.14 -1.05 -3.87
C ALA A 6 3.01 -0.79 -4.88
N PRO A 7 3.34 -0.45 -6.13
CA PRO A 7 2.37 -0.07 -7.18
C PRO A 7 1.40 -1.18 -7.56
N ASP A 8 1.80 -2.45 -7.37
CA ASP A 8 0.94 -3.60 -7.67
C ASP A 8 -0.07 -3.91 -6.53
N VAL A 9 0.06 -3.23 -5.37
CA VAL A 9 -0.81 -3.41 -4.19
C VAL A 9 -1.63 -2.17 -3.88
N PHE A 10 -1.09 -0.98 -4.16
CA PHE A 10 -1.75 0.29 -3.87
C PHE A 10 -1.76 1.22 -5.07
N ASP A 11 -2.81 2.03 -5.13
CA ASP A 11 -2.89 3.19 -6.03
C ASP A 11 -3.27 4.44 -5.23
N GLN A 12 -3.42 5.57 -5.92
CA GLN A 12 -3.94 6.81 -5.36
C GLN A 12 -5.22 7.23 -6.09
N ASP A 13 -6.21 7.65 -5.31
CA ASP A 13 -7.41 8.29 -5.84
C ASP A 13 -7.04 9.61 -6.52
N GLY A 14 -7.42 9.75 -7.79
CA GLY A 14 -7.09 10.94 -8.59
C GLY A 14 -7.87 12.21 -8.23
N GLY A 15 -8.94 12.10 -7.43
CA GLY A 15 -9.77 13.21 -6.99
C GLY A 15 -9.33 13.80 -5.65
N ASP A 16 -9.05 12.94 -4.67
CA ASP A 16 -8.73 13.37 -3.30
C ASP A 16 -7.39 12.87 -2.74
N GLY A 17 -6.63 12.11 -3.52
CA GLY A 17 -5.29 11.66 -3.19
C GLY A 17 -5.23 10.58 -2.11
N ARG A 18 -6.36 9.99 -1.72
CA ARG A 18 -6.36 8.87 -0.77
C ARG A 18 -5.69 7.65 -1.36
N VAL A 19 -5.08 6.85 -0.49
CA VAL A 19 -4.60 5.52 -0.89
C VAL A 19 -5.78 4.61 -1.22
N LEU A 20 -5.65 3.89 -2.33
CA LEU A 20 -6.54 2.80 -2.71
C LEU A 20 -5.80 1.47 -2.52
N LEU A 21 -6.49 0.47 -1.97
CA LEU A 21 -6.00 -0.91 -1.89
C LEU A 21 -6.46 -1.66 -3.14
N LEU A 22 -5.52 -2.10 -3.97
CA LEU A 22 -5.81 -2.85 -5.19
C LEU A 22 -6.00 -4.34 -4.89
N ASP A 23 -5.14 -4.90 -4.05
CA ASP A 23 -5.18 -6.30 -3.64
C ASP A 23 -4.95 -6.43 -2.13
N ALA A 24 -5.93 -7.02 -1.43
CA ALA A 24 -5.87 -7.24 0.01
C ALA A 24 -5.08 -8.51 0.40
N ALA A 25 -4.82 -9.41 -0.55
CA ALA A 25 -4.06 -10.63 -0.35
C ALA A 25 -3.02 -10.80 -1.48
N PRO A 26 -2.08 -9.85 -1.60
CA PRO A 26 -1.13 -9.85 -2.71
C PRO A 26 -0.22 -11.08 -2.66
N PRO A 27 0.38 -11.48 -3.79
CA PRO A 27 1.28 -12.63 -3.83
C PRO A 27 2.53 -12.40 -2.96
N ALA A 28 3.19 -13.49 -2.55
CA ALA A 28 4.33 -13.43 -1.63
C ALA A 28 5.47 -12.50 -2.06
N GLY A 29 5.65 -12.29 -3.37
CA GLY A 29 6.65 -11.35 -3.90
C GLY A 29 6.40 -9.89 -3.53
N GLU A 30 5.15 -9.52 -3.25
CA GLU A 30 4.75 -8.14 -2.93
C GLU A 30 4.65 -7.88 -1.43
N HIS A 31 4.80 -8.92 -0.58
CA HIS A 31 4.61 -8.79 0.87
C HIS A 31 5.61 -7.82 1.51
N ASP A 32 6.87 -7.85 1.07
CA ASP A 32 7.89 -6.93 1.58
C ASP A 32 7.58 -5.48 1.20
N ALA A 33 7.18 -5.23 -0.06
CA ALA A 33 6.80 -3.91 -0.54
C ALA A 33 5.55 -3.38 0.18
N ALA A 34 4.56 -4.24 0.44
CA ALA A 34 3.37 -3.87 1.20
C ALA A 34 3.69 -3.50 2.66
N ARG A 35 4.60 -4.24 3.31
CA ARG A 35 5.11 -3.91 4.65
C ARG A 35 5.87 -2.60 4.66
N GLU A 36 6.74 -2.36 3.68
CA GLU A 36 7.49 -1.11 3.56
C GLU A 36 6.54 0.09 3.35
N ALA A 37 5.55 -0.04 2.46
CA ALA A 37 4.54 0.98 2.22
C ALA A 37 3.77 1.36 3.50
N ALA A 38 3.46 0.38 4.36
CA ALA A 38 2.81 0.61 5.64
C ALA A 38 3.73 1.39 6.62
N GLN A 39 5.00 1.01 6.72
CA GLN A 39 5.97 1.67 7.60
C GLN A 39 6.27 3.11 7.17
N LEU A 40 6.29 3.37 5.85
CA LEU A 40 6.53 4.70 5.29
C LEU A 40 5.27 5.60 5.30
N CYS A 41 4.12 5.10 5.75
CA CYS A 41 2.87 5.86 5.73
C CYS A 41 2.81 6.86 6.90
N PRO A 42 2.95 8.18 6.65
CA PRO A 42 2.98 9.17 7.74
C PRO A 42 1.62 9.32 8.43
N ALA A 43 0.54 8.95 7.74
CA ALA A 43 -0.83 9.03 8.25
C ALA A 43 -1.23 7.79 9.08
N GLY A 44 -0.42 6.72 9.09
CA GLY A 44 -0.79 5.45 9.73
C GLY A 44 -2.02 4.78 9.12
N ALA A 45 -2.31 5.03 7.84
CA ALA A 45 -3.54 4.60 7.17
C ALA A 45 -3.54 3.14 6.70
N ILE A 46 -2.40 2.44 6.79
CA ILE A 46 -2.21 1.09 6.24
C ILE A 46 -1.86 0.16 7.40
N THR A 47 -2.55 -0.98 7.47
CA THR A 47 -2.27 -2.07 8.41
C THR A 47 -2.02 -3.34 7.63
N VAL A 48 -0.96 -4.07 7.99
CA VAL A 48 -0.65 -5.40 7.44
C VAL A 48 -0.95 -6.42 8.53
N LEU A 49 -1.62 -7.51 8.14
CA LEU A 49 -1.98 -8.63 9.02
C LEU A 49 -1.30 -9.91 8.51
N GLU A 50 -0.92 -10.79 9.43
CA GLU A 50 -0.28 -12.10 9.16
C GLU A 50 -1.20 -13.26 9.59
#